data_AF-A0A2A5NT98-F1
#
_entry.id   AF-A0A2A5NT98-F1
#
_cell.length_a   1.000
_cell.length_b   1.000
_cell.length_c   1.000
_cell.angle_alpha   90.00
_cell.angle_beta   90.00
_cell.angle_gamma   90.00
#
_symmetry.space_group_name_H-M   'P 1'
#
loop_
_entity.id
_entity.type
_entity.pdbx_description
1 polymer ?
#
loop_
_entity_poly.entity_id
_entity_poly.type
_entity_poly.pdbx_seq_one_letter_code
_entity_poly.pdbx_strand_id
1 'polypeptide(L)'
;MVRRTMPATPVPDELHLAVDTTGSPLTVPFDRGRSSVFAYSVADDRPASRGTTTRPVSRQSLVDDERRGSAAVQVDAADGHVEGLPVVDPKRRGHGLLSIPPEHVRALRLTAAAGIWAEITSRESGADSAWKLLTTGADARTLCVVLDPDPDAWCTRAAAALGPRPHPEVTVVDSPDALPLAWRHAGRALLPTDD
;
A
#
# COMPACT_ATOMS: atom_id res chain seq x y z
N MET A 1 5.58 10.05 -23.24
CA MET A 1 4.32 9.66 -22.58
C MET A 1 4.22 8.15 -22.56
N VAL A 2 4.89 7.58 -21.57
CA VAL A 2 4.99 6.15 -21.31
C VAL A 2 4.22 5.87 -20.04
N ARG A 3 3.39 4.82 -20.08
CA ARG A 3 2.66 4.33 -18.92
C ARG A 3 2.89 2.85 -18.78
N ARG A 4 3.27 2.42 -17.57
CA ARG A 4 3.31 1.04 -17.15
C ARG A 4 2.40 0.79 -15.97
N THR A 5 1.99 -0.46 -15.84
CA THR A 5 1.20 -0.93 -14.72
C THR A 5 1.92 -2.11 -14.13
N MET A 6 2.34 -1.98 -12.88
CA MET A 6 2.75 -3.12 -12.07
C MET A 6 1.48 -3.71 -11.44
N PRO A 7 1.12 -4.96 -11.77
CA PRO A 7 -0.13 -5.57 -11.28
C PRO A 7 -0.09 -5.72 -9.76
N ALA A 8 -1.25 -5.66 -9.10
CA ALA A 8 -1.29 -5.94 -7.66
C ALA A 8 -0.94 -7.39 -7.37
N THR A 9 -0.20 -7.61 -6.28
CA THR A 9 0.00 -8.92 -5.66
C THR A 9 -0.92 -9.00 -4.44
N PRO A 10 -1.91 -9.92 -4.42
CA PRO A 10 -2.87 -10.02 -3.33
C PRO A 10 -2.21 -10.53 -2.04
N VAL A 11 -2.82 -10.22 -0.90
CA VAL A 11 -2.38 -10.77 0.39
C VAL A 11 -2.53 -12.30 0.37
N PRO A 12 -1.45 -13.07 0.64
CA PRO A 12 -1.50 -14.52 0.60
C PRO A 12 -2.38 -15.09 1.72
N ASP A 13 -2.89 -16.31 1.53
CA ASP A 13 -3.75 -16.96 2.52
C ASP A 13 -3.00 -17.44 3.77
N GLU A 14 -1.68 -17.63 3.66
CA GLU A 14 -0.78 -17.97 4.77
C GLU A 14 0.03 -16.74 5.16
N LEU A 15 0.01 -16.41 6.45
CA LEU A 15 0.68 -15.25 7.02
C LEU A 15 1.38 -15.61 8.33
N HIS A 16 2.27 -14.73 8.75
CA HIS A 16 3.07 -14.85 9.95
C HIS A 16 2.71 -13.73 10.93
N LEU A 17 1.85 -14.03 11.91
CA LEU A 17 1.41 -13.08 12.93
C LEU A 17 2.56 -12.78 13.89
N ALA A 18 2.90 -11.51 14.09
CA ALA A 18 3.88 -11.09 15.08
C ALA A 18 3.33 -11.32 16.50
N VAL A 19 4.13 -12.00 17.33
CA VAL A 19 3.77 -12.36 18.70
C VAL A 19 4.88 -11.97 19.67
N ASP A 20 4.51 -11.76 20.93
CA ASP A 20 5.45 -11.52 22.03
C ASP A 20 6.04 -12.82 22.60
N THR A 21 6.81 -12.71 23.69
CA THR A 21 7.45 -13.86 24.37
C THR A 21 6.45 -14.87 24.94
N THR A 22 5.20 -14.47 25.16
CA THR A 22 4.13 -15.34 25.66
C THR A 22 3.38 -16.06 24.53
N GLY A 23 3.69 -15.71 23.27
CA GLY A 23 2.96 -16.18 22.09
C GLY A 23 1.67 -15.41 21.83
N SER A 24 1.41 -14.33 22.58
CA SER A 24 0.25 -13.46 22.38
C SER A 24 0.50 -12.50 21.21
N PRO A 25 -0.52 -12.14 20.41
CA PRO A 25 -0.36 -11.16 19.34
C PRO A 25 0.20 -9.84 19.88
N LEU A 26 1.25 -9.32 19.25
CA LEU A 26 1.73 -7.99 19.59
C LEU A 26 0.69 -6.97 19.13
N THR A 27 0.23 -6.13 20.06
CA THR A 27 -0.70 -5.05 19.76
C THR A 27 -0.04 -3.69 19.97
N VAL A 28 -0.37 -2.72 19.12
CA VAL A 28 -0.03 -1.31 19.36
C VAL A 28 -1.26 -0.42 19.20
N PRO A 29 -1.29 0.75 19.84
CA PRO A 29 -2.33 1.74 19.60
C PRO A 29 -2.41 2.11 18.11
N PHE A 30 -3.62 2.21 17.56
CA PHE A 30 -3.83 2.56 16.15
C PHE A 30 -4.77 3.75 15.97
N ASP A 31 -6.09 3.54 16.00
CA ASP A 31 -7.08 4.60 15.77
C ASP A 31 -8.26 4.46 16.73
N ARG A 32 -8.70 5.57 17.34
CA ARG A 32 -9.90 5.66 18.20
C ARG A 32 -10.01 4.56 19.27
N GLY A 33 -8.88 4.21 19.91
CA GLY A 33 -8.83 3.17 20.95
C GLY A 33 -8.82 1.74 20.41
N ARG A 34 -8.80 1.55 19.08
CA ARG A 34 -8.54 0.28 18.43
C ARG A 34 -7.04 0.01 18.41
N SER A 35 -6.66 -1.23 18.69
CA SER A 35 -5.29 -1.70 18.53
C SER A 35 -5.06 -2.22 17.11
N SER A 36 -3.81 -2.19 16.67
CA SER A 36 -3.33 -2.89 15.49
C SER A 36 -2.50 -4.11 15.88
N VAL A 37 -2.67 -5.19 15.12
CA VAL A 37 -1.76 -6.35 15.09
C VAL A 37 -1.05 -6.41 13.74
N PHE A 38 0.10 -7.08 13.72
CA PHE A 38 0.97 -7.15 12.55
C PHE A 38 1.09 -8.58 12.05
N ALA A 39 0.87 -8.76 10.76
CA ALA A 39 1.12 -10.03 10.09
C ALA A 39 2.09 -9.80 8.93
N TYR A 40 2.89 -10.80 8.61
CA TYR A 40 3.90 -10.72 7.57
C TYR A 40 3.71 -11.83 6.54
N SER A 41 3.86 -11.50 5.26
CA SER A 41 3.87 -12.51 4.19
C SER A 41 5.13 -13.35 4.23
N VAL A 42 6.24 -12.78 4.73
CA VAL A 42 7.50 -13.47 5.00
C VAL A 42 7.85 -13.28 6.47
N ALA A 43 8.06 -14.38 7.20
CA ALA A 43 8.32 -14.34 8.64
C ALA A 43 9.48 -13.42 9.05
N ASP A 44 10.54 -13.41 8.25
CA ASP A 44 11.79 -12.69 8.52
C ASP A 44 11.71 -11.19 8.24
N ASP A 45 10.66 -10.73 7.55
CA ASP A 45 10.43 -9.30 7.32
C ASP A 45 9.91 -8.58 8.58
N ARG A 46 9.53 -9.33 9.61
CA ARG A 46 9.11 -8.80 10.90
C ARG A 46 10.26 -7.97 11.52
N PRO A 47 10.06 -6.65 11.74
CA PRO A 47 11.04 -5.84 12.45
C PRO A 47 11.27 -6.33 13.88
N ALA A 48 12.47 -6.15 14.42
CA ALA A 48 12.78 -6.51 15.80
C ALA A 48 11.91 -5.78 16.83
N SER A 49 11.42 -4.58 16.48
CA SER A 49 10.46 -3.79 17.27
C SER A 49 9.05 -4.43 17.32
N ARG A 50 8.76 -5.38 16.44
CA ARG A 50 7.44 -6.01 16.27
C ARG A 50 7.43 -7.42 16.84
N GLY A 51 7.37 -7.52 18.16
CA GLY A 51 7.29 -8.81 18.87
C GLY A 51 8.65 -9.49 18.97
N THR A 52 8.65 -10.76 19.36
CA THR A 52 9.88 -11.55 19.49
C THR A 52 10.00 -12.62 18.42
N THR A 53 8.88 -13.07 17.86
CA THR A 53 8.84 -14.04 16.77
C THR A 53 7.54 -13.88 15.98
N THR A 54 7.34 -14.73 14.97
CA THR A 54 6.04 -14.88 14.31
C THR A 54 5.43 -16.26 14.55
N ARG A 55 4.12 -16.35 14.38
CA ARG A 55 3.36 -17.60 14.37
C ARG A 55 2.56 -17.72 13.07
N PRO A 56 2.56 -18.88 12.39
CA PRO A 56 1.71 -19.09 11.22
C PRO A 56 0.23 -18.90 11.56
N VAL A 57 -0.49 -18.21 10.68
CA VAL A 57 -1.93 -17.95 10.79
C VAL A 57 -2.55 -17.87 9.39
N SER A 58 -3.82 -18.24 9.27
CA SER A 58 -4.54 -18.04 8.02
C SER A 58 -5.03 -16.59 7.91
N ARG A 59 -5.01 -16.06 6.68
CA ARG A 59 -5.60 -14.76 6.36
C ARG A 59 -7.06 -14.68 6.78
N GLN A 60 -7.84 -15.75 6.58
CA GLN A 60 -9.25 -15.78 6.96
C GLN A 60 -9.46 -15.62 8.47
N SER A 61 -8.61 -16.24 9.31
CA SER A 61 -8.68 -16.05 10.76
C SER A 61 -8.47 -14.59 11.15
N LEU A 62 -7.47 -13.94 10.54
CA LEU A 62 -7.18 -12.52 10.78
C LEU A 62 -8.33 -11.62 10.32
N VAL A 63 -8.96 -11.93 9.19
CA VAL A 63 -10.15 -11.22 8.70
C VAL A 63 -11.32 -11.36 9.67
N ASP A 64 -11.53 -12.55 10.22
CA ASP A 64 -12.62 -12.79 11.17
C ASP A 64 -12.37 -12.09 12.51
N ASP A 65 -11.12 -12.07 12.99
CA ASP A 65 -10.72 -11.32 14.18
C ASP A 65 -10.91 -9.81 14.00
N GLU A 66 -10.53 -9.27 12.85
CA GLU A 66 -10.75 -7.87 12.49
C GLU A 66 -12.24 -7.52 12.45
N ARG A 67 -13.08 -8.37 11.86
CA ARG A 67 -14.54 -8.19 11.80
C ARG A 67 -15.22 -8.25 13.16
N ARG A 68 -14.70 -9.05 14.09
CA ARG A 68 -15.18 -9.13 15.48
C ARG A 68 -14.79 -7.91 16.31
N GLY A 69 -13.96 -7.01 15.77
CA GLY A 69 -13.53 -5.79 16.42
C GLY A 69 -12.31 -5.96 17.32
N SER A 70 -11.59 -7.09 17.22
CA SER A 70 -10.46 -7.39 18.11
C SER A 70 -9.26 -6.47 17.87
N ALA A 71 -8.86 -6.28 16.61
CA ALA A 71 -7.77 -5.39 16.21
C ALA A 71 -7.86 -5.06 14.70
N ALA A 72 -7.16 -4.02 14.24
CA ALA A 72 -6.87 -3.81 12.82
C ALA A 72 -5.65 -4.64 12.42
N VAL A 73 -5.75 -5.39 11.32
CA VAL A 73 -4.63 -6.22 10.87
C VAL A 73 -3.85 -5.45 9.81
N GLN A 74 -2.56 -5.26 10.09
CA GLN A 74 -1.63 -4.55 9.21
C GLN A 74 -0.63 -5.57 8.66
N VAL A 75 -0.69 -5.81 7.36
CA VAL A 75 0.18 -6.77 6.67
C VAL A 75 1.43 -6.06 6.18
N ASP A 76 2.59 -6.64 6.45
CA ASP A 76 3.89 -6.17 5.99
C ASP A 76 4.15 -4.69 6.33
N ALA A 77 3.79 -4.28 7.54
CA ALA A 77 4.11 -2.94 8.04
C ALA A 77 5.63 -2.78 8.24
N ALA A 78 6.16 -1.64 7.78
CA ALA A 78 7.58 -1.29 7.90
C ALA A 78 7.97 -0.96 9.35
N ASP A 79 9.26 -1.01 9.66
CA ASP A 79 9.74 -0.63 11.00
C ASP A 79 9.42 0.83 11.32
N GLY A 80 9.02 1.10 12.56
CA GLY A 80 8.58 2.44 12.99
C GLY A 80 7.20 2.89 12.49
N HIS A 81 6.50 2.09 11.68
CA HIS A 81 5.20 2.45 11.10
C HIS A 81 4.11 1.47 11.49
N VAL A 82 2.92 1.99 11.80
CA VAL A 82 1.76 1.15 12.18
C VAL A 82 1.00 0.73 10.93
N GLU A 83 1.04 1.53 9.88
CA GLU A 83 0.33 1.28 8.63
C GLU A 83 1.03 0.23 7.77
N GLY A 84 0.30 -0.82 7.44
CA GLY A 84 0.65 -1.82 6.44
C GLY A 84 -0.44 -1.91 5.37
N LEU A 85 -0.40 -2.99 4.59
CA LEU A 85 -1.51 -3.34 3.72
C LEU A 85 -2.67 -3.88 4.56
N PRO A 86 -3.92 -3.51 4.23
CA PRO A 86 -5.07 -4.12 4.86
C PRO A 86 -5.12 -5.61 4.53
N VAL A 87 -5.44 -6.46 5.51
CA VAL A 87 -5.58 -7.92 5.32
C VAL A 87 -6.69 -8.30 4.32
N VAL A 88 -7.67 -7.40 4.17
CA VAL A 88 -8.71 -7.51 3.16
C VAL A 88 -8.28 -6.72 1.94
N ASP A 89 -8.23 -7.39 0.79
CA ASP A 89 -8.00 -6.71 -0.49
C ASP A 89 -9.07 -5.61 -0.69
N PRO A 90 -8.65 -4.37 -1.01
CA PRO A 90 -9.60 -3.35 -1.40
C PRO A 90 -10.32 -3.82 -2.67
N LYS A 91 -11.67 -3.83 -2.64
CA LYS A 91 -12.47 -4.18 -3.83
C LYS A 91 -12.00 -3.33 -5.01
N ARG A 92 -11.48 -3.98 -6.06
CA ARG A 92 -11.12 -3.32 -7.32
C ARG A 92 -12.39 -2.71 -7.93
N ARG A 93 -12.55 -1.40 -7.80
CA ARG A 93 -13.63 -0.65 -8.45
C ARG A 93 -13.08 -0.12 -9.76
N GLY A 94 -13.78 -0.44 -10.86
CA GLY A 94 -13.31 -0.18 -12.21
C GLY A 94 -12.97 1.28 -12.48
N HIS A 95 -12.08 1.50 -13.45
CA HIS A 95 -11.76 2.83 -13.95
C HIS A 95 -12.97 3.37 -14.71
N GLY A 96 -13.68 4.35 -14.14
CA GLY A 96 -14.69 5.08 -14.88
C GLY A 96 -14.05 5.91 -16.00
N LEU A 97 -14.76 6.14 -17.09
CA LEU A 97 -14.28 6.92 -18.23
C LEU A 97 -14.38 8.44 -18.01
N LEU A 98 -15.17 8.85 -17.01
CA LEU A 98 -15.39 10.27 -16.70
C LEU A 98 -14.21 10.85 -15.93
N SER A 99 -13.78 12.03 -16.36
CA SER A 99 -12.76 12.83 -15.67
C SER A 99 -13.21 13.16 -14.25
N ILE A 100 -12.32 12.98 -13.30
CA ILE A 100 -12.55 13.30 -11.89
C ILE A 100 -12.07 14.74 -11.64
N PRO A 101 -12.91 15.62 -11.09
CA PRO A 101 -12.49 16.98 -10.74
C PRO A 101 -11.40 16.99 -9.65
N PRO A 102 -10.39 17.88 -9.72
CA PRO A 102 -9.28 17.89 -8.76
C PRO A 102 -9.73 18.13 -7.31
N GLU A 103 -10.76 18.94 -7.09
CA GLU A 103 -11.34 19.25 -5.79
C GLU A 103 -11.88 18.01 -5.05
N HIS A 104 -12.23 16.96 -5.81
CA HIS A 104 -12.71 15.68 -5.30
C HIS A 104 -11.61 14.64 -5.11
N VAL A 105 -10.36 15.00 -5.42
CA VAL A 105 -9.20 14.12 -5.26
C VAL A 105 -8.34 14.60 -4.09
N ARG A 106 -7.79 13.66 -3.34
CA ARG A 106 -6.66 13.91 -2.44
C ARG A 106 -5.46 13.14 -2.96
N ALA A 107 -4.31 13.79 -2.96
CA ALA A 107 -3.03 13.14 -3.22
C ALA A 107 -2.31 12.99 -1.87
N LEU A 108 -2.01 11.75 -1.51
CA LEU A 108 -1.20 11.42 -0.35
C LEU A 108 0.09 10.83 -0.86
N ARG A 109 1.24 11.25 -0.31
CA ARG A 109 2.49 10.58 -0.66
C ARG A 109 2.42 9.12 -0.25
N LEU A 110 2.96 8.22 -1.08
CA LEU A 110 3.29 6.86 -0.67
C LEU A 110 4.54 6.93 0.22
N THR A 111 4.39 7.52 1.41
CA THR A 111 5.33 7.31 2.51
C THR A 111 5.00 5.98 3.17
N ALA A 112 5.79 5.55 4.16
CA ALA A 112 5.65 4.28 4.89
C ALA A 112 4.24 3.94 5.44
N ALA A 113 3.26 4.81 5.25
CA ALA A 113 1.81 4.60 5.29
C ALA A 113 1.25 3.42 4.47
N ALA A 114 2.07 2.60 3.82
CA ALA A 114 1.67 1.37 3.13
C ALA A 114 2.67 0.22 3.35
N GLY A 115 3.37 0.23 4.49
CA GLY A 115 4.30 -0.82 4.88
C GLY A 115 5.53 -0.93 3.99
N ILE A 116 6.05 -2.15 3.85
CA ILE A 116 7.24 -2.51 3.07
C ILE A 116 7.13 -2.02 1.62
N TRP A 117 5.92 -2.01 1.05
CA TRP A 117 5.70 -1.45 -0.29
C TRP A 117 6.13 0.02 -0.38
N ALA A 118 5.68 0.85 0.57
CA ALA A 118 6.05 2.25 0.55
C ALA A 118 7.53 2.48 0.88
N GLU A 119 8.12 1.62 1.72
CA GLU A 119 9.57 1.64 1.98
C GLU A 119 10.36 1.37 0.70
N ILE A 120 9.97 0.34 -0.07
CA ILE A 120 10.60 0.03 -1.36
C ILE A 120 10.38 1.16 -2.36
N THR A 121 9.15 1.65 -2.48
CA THR A 121 8.83 2.77 -3.37
C THR A 121 9.65 4.01 -3.02
N SER A 122 9.77 4.33 -1.72
CA SER A 122 10.58 5.46 -1.26
C SER A 122 12.08 5.29 -1.53
N ARG A 123 12.58 4.05 -1.62
CA ARG A 123 14.00 3.79 -1.95
C ARG A 123 14.24 3.84 -3.45
N GLU A 124 13.31 3.31 -4.23
CA GLU A 124 13.44 3.15 -5.68
C GLU A 124 13.02 4.38 -6.47
N SER A 125 12.20 5.25 -5.87
CA SER A 125 11.70 6.48 -6.48
C SER A 125 12.30 7.71 -5.79
N GLY A 126 12.40 8.84 -6.53
CA GLY A 126 12.87 10.10 -5.97
C GLY A 126 11.95 10.66 -4.88
N ALA A 127 12.43 11.65 -4.11
CA ALA A 127 11.54 12.40 -3.22
C ALA A 127 10.36 12.95 -4.02
N ASP A 128 9.13 12.75 -3.54
CA ASP A 128 7.90 13.35 -4.09
C ASP A 128 7.43 12.78 -5.44
N SER A 129 7.88 11.59 -5.78
CA SER A 129 7.53 10.89 -7.02
C SER A 129 6.38 9.89 -6.86
N ALA A 130 6.08 9.44 -5.64
CA ALA A 130 5.15 8.36 -5.38
C ALA A 130 3.92 8.81 -4.57
N TRP A 131 2.73 8.52 -5.10
CA TRP A 131 1.48 9.06 -4.58
C TRP A 131 0.34 8.06 -4.62
N LYS A 132 -0.58 8.19 -3.67
CA LYS A 132 -1.89 7.58 -3.67
C LYS A 132 -2.91 8.69 -3.91
N LEU A 133 -3.55 8.66 -5.09
CA LEU A 133 -4.71 9.49 -5.37
C LEU A 133 -5.96 8.77 -4.86
N LEU A 134 -6.84 9.49 -4.19
CA LEU A 134 -8.10 8.95 -3.68
C LEU A 134 -9.27 9.92 -3.92
N THR A 135 -10.43 9.37 -4.26
CA THR A 135 -11.70 10.10 -4.22
C THR A 135 -12.48 9.76 -2.95
N THR A 136 -13.30 10.70 -2.50
CA THR A 136 -14.19 10.51 -1.34
C THR A 136 -15.61 10.14 -1.77
N GLY A 137 -16.36 9.42 -0.92
CA GLY A 137 -17.78 9.11 -1.12
C GLY A 137 -18.07 7.63 -1.42
N ALA A 138 -19.32 7.33 -1.76
CA ALA A 138 -19.81 5.95 -1.96
C ALA A 138 -19.05 5.19 -3.06
N ASP A 139 -18.54 5.91 -4.06
CA ASP A 139 -17.74 5.39 -5.17
C ASP A 139 -16.24 5.72 -5.03
N ALA A 140 -15.73 5.80 -3.79
CA ALA A 140 -14.31 6.03 -3.54
C ALA A 140 -13.43 5.12 -4.42
N ARG A 141 -12.53 5.76 -5.19
CA ARG A 141 -11.54 5.14 -6.06
C ARG A 141 -10.17 5.50 -5.56
N THR A 142 -9.21 4.61 -5.80
CA THR A 142 -7.80 4.85 -5.47
C THR A 142 -6.91 4.54 -6.65
N LEU A 143 -5.85 5.32 -6.83
CA LEU A 143 -4.79 5.06 -7.78
C LEU A 143 -3.43 5.23 -7.07
N CYS A 144 -2.62 4.18 -7.02
CA CYS A 144 -1.21 4.32 -6.66
C CYS A 144 -0.45 4.69 -7.93
N VAL A 145 0.26 5.81 -7.89
CA VAL A 145 1.03 6.36 -9.00
C VAL A 145 2.48 6.57 -8.58
N VAL A 146 3.40 6.26 -9.48
CA VAL A 146 4.80 6.67 -9.40
C VAL A 146 5.13 7.47 -10.65
N LEU A 147 5.75 8.63 -10.46
CA LEU A 147 6.35 9.45 -11.50
C LEU A 147 7.81 9.06 -11.63
N ASP A 148 8.19 8.47 -12.76
CA ASP A 148 9.57 8.08 -13.03
C ASP A 148 9.89 8.27 -14.53
N PRO A 149 11.03 8.88 -14.89
CA PRO A 149 11.40 9.11 -16.29
C PRO A 149 11.60 7.80 -17.08
N ASP A 150 11.85 6.68 -16.40
CA ASP A 150 11.91 5.34 -16.99
C ASP A 150 10.97 4.37 -16.26
N PRO A 151 9.66 4.36 -16.64
CA PRO A 151 8.69 3.50 -16.01
C PRO A 151 9.02 2.00 -16.09
N ASP A 152 9.72 1.56 -17.14
CA ASP A 152 10.07 0.15 -17.36
C ASP A 152 11.21 -0.28 -16.42
N ALA A 153 12.28 0.51 -16.35
CA ALA A 153 13.37 0.25 -15.41
C ALA A 153 12.89 0.32 -13.97
N TRP A 154 12.04 1.29 -13.63
CA TRP A 154 11.49 1.41 -12.29
C TRP A 154 10.66 0.17 -11.89
N CYS A 155 9.74 -0.28 -12.75
CA CYS A 155 8.95 -1.49 -12.50
C CYS A 155 9.85 -2.71 -12.25
N THR A 156 10.94 -2.83 -13.00
CA THR A 156 11.89 -3.95 -12.86
C THR A 156 12.59 -3.93 -11.49
N ARG A 157 13.08 -2.76 -11.05
CA ARG A 157 13.74 -2.63 -9.73
C ARG A 157 12.75 -2.87 -8.59
N ALA A 158 11.57 -2.26 -8.67
CA ALA A 158 10.53 -2.42 -7.65
C ALA A 158 10.08 -3.87 -7.52
N ALA A 159 9.85 -4.57 -8.65
CA ALA A 159 9.48 -5.99 -8.63
C ALA A 159 10.58 -6.88 -8.03
N ALA A 160 11.85 -6.61 -8.36
CA ALA A 160 12.98 -7.33 -7.79
C ALA A 160 13.10 -7.11 -6.27
N ALA A 161 12.91 -5.88 -5.80
CA ALA A 161 12.97 -5.54 -4.38
C ALA A 161 11.78 -6.11 -3.57
N LEU A 162 10.57 -6.06 -4.14
CA LEU A 162 9.36 -6.60 -3.52
C LEU A 162 9.41 -8.12 -3.42
N GLY A 163 9.89 -8.80 -4.46
CA GLY A 163 9.78 -10.25 -4.56
C GLY A 163 8.31 -10.70 -4.46
N PRO A 164 7.97 -11.70 -3.63
CA PRO A 164 6.61 -12.24 -3.54
C PRO A 164 5.65 -11.42 -2.66
N ARG A 165 6.11 -10.30 -2.08
CA ARG A 165 5.34 -9.55 -1.08
C ARG A 165 4.07 -8.96 -1.69
N PRO A 166 2.93 -8.96 -0.97
CA PRO A 166 1.71 -8.29 -1.43
C PRO A 166 1.94 -6.79 -1.59
N HIS A 167 1.26 -6.20 -2.58
CA HIS A 167 1.28 -4.75 -2.85
C HIS A 167 0.09 -4.37 -3.75
N PRO A 168 -0.36 -3.11 -3.71
CA PRO A 168 -1.42 -2.66 -4.62
C PRO A 168 -0.96 -2.65 -6.08
N GLU A 169 -1.91 -2.48 -6.99
CA GLU A 169 -1.60 -2.15 -8.37
C GLU A 169 -1.06 -0.72 -8.45
N VAL A 170 -0.04 -0.52 -9.29
CA VAL A 170 0.69 0.74 -9.38
C VAL A 170 0.80 1.15 -10.82
N THR A 171 0.41 2.40 -11.08
CA THR A 171 0.58 3.04 -12.38
C THR A 171 1.85 3.86 -12.37
N VAL A 172 2.83 3.48 -13.17
CA VAL A 172 4.10 4.18 -13.30
C VAL A 172 4.09 4.97 -14.60
N VAL A 173 4.35 6.27 -14.50
CA VAL A 173 4.21 7.21 -15.62
C VAL A 173 5.40 8.15 -15.68
N ASP A 174 5.79 8.53 -16.89
CA ASP A 174 6.86 9.51 -17.11
C ASP A 174 6.41 10.96 -16.88
N SER A 175 5.10 11.22 -16.85
CA SER A 175 4.53 12.51 -16.51
C SER A 175 3.07 12.39 -16.07
N PRO A 176 2.50 13.41 -15.40
CA PRO A 176 1.08 13.43 -15.04
C PRO A 176 0.15 13.29 -16.26
N ASP A 177 0.62 13.62 -17.45
CA ASP A 177 -0.16 13.49 -18.69
C ASP A 177 -0.40 12.03 -19.07
N ALA A 178 0.52 11.12 -18.73
CA ALA A 178 0.43 9.71 -19.06
C ALA A 178 -0.51 8.93 -18.11
N LEU A 179 -1.08 9.60 -17.11
CA LEU A 179 -2.10 9.03 -16.22
C LEU A 179 -3.34 8.53 -16.99
N PRO A 180 -4.08 7.56 -16.43
CA PRO A 180 -5.38 7.17 -16.97
C PRO A 180 -6.31 8.40 -17.10
N LEU A 181 -7.10 8.42 -18.17
CA LEU A 181 -7.88 9.60 -18.58
C LEU A 181 -8.70 10.21 -17.44
N ALA A 182 -9.35 9.37 -16.63
CA ALA A 182 -10.17 9.80 -15.50
C ALA A 182 -9.40 10.59 -14.43
N TRP A 183 -8.10 10.30 -14.27
CA TRP A 183 -7.25 10.88 -13.24
C TRP A 183 -6.35 11.99 -13.77
N ARG A 184 -6.14 12.09 -15.09
CA ARG A 184 -5.18 13.00 -15.71
C ARG A 184 -5.36 14.46 -15.28
N HIS A 185 -6.59 14.96 -15.30
CA HIS A 185 -6.87 16.35 -14.92
C HIS A 185 -6.53 16.62 -13.45
N ALA A 186 -6.94 15.73 -12.54
CA ALA A 186 -6.58 15.83 -11.12
C ALA A 186 -5.08 15.63 -10.88
N GLY A 187 -4.44 14.71 -11.59
CA GLY A 187 -3.01 14.45 -11.49
C GLY A 187 -2.17 15.66 -11.88
N ARG A 188 -2.48 16.33 -13.00
CA ARG A 188 -1.84 17.59 -13.40
C ARG A 188 -1.93 18.68 -12.33
N ALA A 189 -3.06 18.74 -11.63
CA ALA A 189 -3.31 19.79 -10.64
C ALA A 189 -2.65 19.49 -9.28
N LEU A 190 -2.39 18.21 -8.96
CA LEU A 190 -2.01 17.78 -7.61
C LEU A 190 -0.60 17.19 -7.52
N LEU A 191 -0.06 16.68 -8.61
CA LEU A 191 1.26 16.06 -8.64
C LEU A 191 2.31 17.05 -9.14
N PRO A 192 3.56 16.95 -8.66
CA PRO A 192 4.64 17.77 -9.17
C PRO A 192 4.83 17.53 -10.67
N THR A 193 5.09 18.61 -11.40
CA THR A 193 5.60 18.58 -12.77
C THR A 193 7.09 18.86 -12.71
N ASP A 194 7.90 18.05 -13.40
CA ASP A 194 9.29 18.42 -13.65
C ASP A 194 9.30 19.68 -14.53
N ASP A 195 9.74 20.80 -13.96
CA ASP A 195 10.18 22.00 -14.69
C ASP A 195 11.68 21.86 -15.05
#